data_AF-A0A9D8DYZ5-F1
#
_entry.id   AF-A0A9D8DYZ5-F1
#
_cell.length_a   1.000
_cell.length_b   1.000
_cell.length_c   1.000
_cell.angle_alpha   90.00
_cell.angle_beta   90.00
_cell.angle_gamma   90.00
#
_symmetry.space_group_name_H-M   'P 1'
#
loop_
_entity.id
_entity.type
_entity.pdbx_description
1 polymer ?
#
loop_
_entity_poly.entity_id
_entity_poly.type
_entity_poly.pdbx_seq_one_letter_code
_entity_poly.pdbx_strand_id
1 'polypeptide(L)'
;MRFNALARATAVAAVAAGALIVMGCSSNHDADMMSPSSTTGASAADAMFAQMMIPHHEQAVVMSDLAETRSTNPEILALAAEIKAAQQPEIEQMKGWLTEWGVPVMSGMDAMDEHGGHGMSGMLTDEQIDQLAAASGSEFDILFAEGMIEHHEGAIDMAEDVIDSKDPRVAALAQAIIQTQQAEIAQMQVILESIRTQPQAAGSSPSPAAAVEQDASASPSTVDLAEALDHMHAVTLVGGDLLVGTHYGIVEVDPTTGEVAPRGEAHDDFMGLASADDVLVASGHPGHGSSLPDPLGLLRSADGAQSWQPVSLTGEVDFHALAIDGDRIVGQSTSGELLYSVDTGQSWESIATANATSLAWFDDRVWIANGQRLSSWSESGETTESNLGPVVFLASAVDGSALWAVLVDGTIHRTTDAVEWSMVGSVPEATYLAATADTAYLVSPGRVYVVPAA
;
A
#
# COMPACT_ATOMS: atom_id res chain seq x y z
N MET A 1 -66.01 -17.03 22.09
CA MET A 1 -65.81 -15.76 21.37
C MET A 1 -64.85 -16.07 20.22
N ARG A 2 -65.30 -16.39 18.99
CA ARG A 2 -65.72 -15.52 17.87
C ARG A 2 -64.88 -14.24 17.75
N PHE A 3 -64.10 -14.13 16.67
CA PHE A 3 -64.21 -13.17 15.55
C PHE A 3 -62.95 -13.32 14.65
N ASN A 4 -63.10 -13.79 13.40
CA ASN A 4 -63.02 -13.04 12.11
C ASN A 4 -61.58 -12.90 11.57
N ALA A 5 -61.25 -12.86 10.27
CA ALA A 5 -61.94 -13.12 9.00
C ALA A 5 -60.97 -12.70 7.87
N LEU A 6 -60.96 -13.43 6.74
CA LEU A 6 -60.68 -12.98 5.34
C LEU A 6 -59.25 -12.45 5.01
N ALA A 7 -58.70 -12.53 3.79
CA ALA A 7 -59.19 -12.91 2.46
C ALA A 7 -58.05 -13.36 1.52
N ARG A 8 -58.49 -13.96 0.40
CA ARG A 8 -57.77 -14.50 -0.76
C ARG A 8 -57.11 -13.44 -1.65
N ALA A 9 -56.08 -13.84 -2.41
CA ALA A 9 -55.93 -13.43 -3.81
C ALA A 9 -55.25 -14.53 -4.64
N THR A 10 -55.96 -14.98 -5.68
CA THR A 10 -55.48 -15.81 -6.80
C THR A 10 -55.64 -14.98 -8.06
N ALA A 11 -54.62 -14.91 -8.91
CA ALA A 11 -54.78 -14.58 -10.34
C ALA A 11 -53.65 -15.24 -11.15
N VAL A 12 -54.06 -16.17 -12.01
CA VAL A 12 -53.31 -16.72 -13.15
C VAL A 12 -53.87 -16.05 -14.40
N ALA A 13 -53.04 -15.60 -15.34
CA ALA A 13 -53.46 -15.31 -16.70
C ALA A 13 -52.31 -15.51 -17.71
N ALA A 14 -52.69 -16.02 -18.88
CA ALA A 14 -51.87 -16.69 -19.89
C ALA A 14 -51.25 -15.78 -20.96
N VAL A 15 -50.33 -16.41 -21.69
CA VAL A 15 -49.56 -16.05 -22.89
C VAL A 15 -50.42 -15.62 -24.10
N ALA A 16 -49.90 -14.71 -24.94
CA ALA A 16 -50.17 -14.69 -26.38
C ALA A 16 -48.98 -14.14 -27.19
N ALA A 17 -48.54 -14.93 -28.16
CA ALA A 17 -47.53 -14.61 -29.17
C ALA A 17 -48.14 -13.82 -30.35
N GLY A 18 -47.33 -12.96 -30.99
CA GLY A 18 -47.70 -12.27 -32.22
C GLY A 18 -46.47 -11.91 -33.05
N ALA A 19 -46.15 -12.77 -34.02
CA ALA A 19 -45.18 -12.49 -35.08
C ALA A 19 -45.85 -11.65 -36.18
N LEU A 20 -45.17 -10.59 -36.63
CA LEU A 20 -45.51 -9.87 -37.86
C LEU A 20 -44.27 -9.76 -38.74
N ILE A 21 -44.34 -10.40 -39.91
CA ILE A 21 -43.39 -10.33 -41.00
C ILE A 21 -43.79 -9.15 -41.88
N VAL A 22 -42.88 -8.20 -42.11
CA VAL A 22 -42.99 -7.25 -43.22
C VAL A 22 -41.70 -7.33 -44.05
N MET A 23 -41.89 -7.73 -45.29
CA MET A 23 -40.87 -7.86 -46.33
C MET A 23 -40.74 -6.50 -47.03
N GLY A 24 -39.53 -5.93 -47.06
CA GLY A 24 -39.21 -4.71 -47.80
C GLY A 24 -37.85 -4.86 -48.47
N CYS A 25 -37.85 -4.86 -49.81
CA CYS A 25 -36.65 -4.96 -50.65
C CYS A 25 -36.05 -3.57 -50.96
N SER A 26 -34.77 -3.61 -51.34
CA SER A 26 -33.99 -2.62 -52.13
C SER A 26 -33.11 -1.65 -51.35
N SER A 27 -31.80 -1.89 -51.32
CA SER A 27 -30.87 -1.43 -52.38
C SER A 27 -29.44 -1.83 -52.00
N ASN A 28 -28.72 -2.48 -52.91
CA ASN A 28 -27.29 -2.77 -52.80
C ASN A 28 -26.50 -1.46 -52.70
N HIS A 29 -25.79 -1.27 -51.59
CA HIS A 29 -24.52 -0.57 -51.56
C HIS A 29 -23.50 -1.57 -51.04
N ASP A 30 -22.55 -1.93 -51.90
CA ASP A 30 -21.37 -2.71 -51.55
C ASP A 30 -20.60 -1.96 -50.47
N ALA A 31 -20.88 -2.27 -49.22
CA ALA A 31 -19.94 -2.09 -48.15
C ALA A 31 -19.17 -3.41 -48.08
N ASP A 32 -17.97 -3.41 -48.68
CA ASP A 32 -16.89 -4.32 -48.28
C ASP A 32 -16.56 -4.00 -46.81
N MET A 33 -17.44 -4.43 -45.92
CA MET A 33 -17.14 -4.60 -44.51
C MET A 33 -16.30 -5.87 -44.45
N MET A 34 -14.99 -5.69 -44.34
CA MET A 34 -14.10 -6.72 -43.83
C MET A 34 -14.78 -7.31 -42.59
N SER A 35 -15.26 -8.55 -42.71
CA SER A 35 -15.76 -9.28 -41.56
C SER A 35 -14.61 -9.36 -40.57
N PRO A 36 -14.77 -8.92 -39.30
CA PRO A 36 -13.77 -9.24 -38.31
C PRO A 36 -13.74 -10.77 -38.25
N SER A 37 -12.54 -11.31 -38.48
CA SER A 37 -12.31 -12.73 -38.21
C SER A 37 -12.83 -13.01 -36.81
N SER A 38 -13.66 -14.03 -36.68
CA SER A 38 -14.28 -14.45 -35.42
C SER A 38 -13.24 -14.48 -34.29
N THR A 39 -13.23 -13.45 -33.45
CA THR A 39 -12.43 -13.38 -32.23
C THR A 39 -12.98 -14.42 -31.27
N THR A 40 -12.15 -15.40 -30.94
CA THR A 40 -12.51 -16.43 -29.98
C THR A 40 -12.09 -15.96 -28.60
N GLY A 41 -13.03 -15.49 -27.78
CA GLY A 41 -12.85 -15.45 -26.31
C GLY A 41 -13.17 -14.13 -25.61
N ALA A 42 -12.79 -12.97 -26.16
CA ALA A 42 -12.93 -11.68 -25.48
C ALA A 42 -14.10 -10.83 -25.95
N SER A 43 -14.64 -10.01 -25.04
CA SER A 43 -15.51 -8.92 -25.43
C SER A 43 -14.70 -7.80 -26.12
N ALA A 44 -15.37 -6.95 -26.89
CA ALA A 44 -14.72 -5.79 -27.50
C ALA A 44 -14.13 -4.83 -26.45
N ALA A 45 -14.76 -4.75 -25.26
CA ALA A 45 -14.27 -3.92 -24.15
C ALA A 45 -12.97 -4.49 -23.56
N ASP A 46 -12.88 -5.81 -23.36
CA ASP A 46 -11.67 -6.45 -22.83
C ASP A 46 -10.48 -6.28 -23.78
N ALA A 47 -10.73 -6.48 -25.09
CA ALA A 47 -9.71 -6.28 -26.11
C ALA A 47 -9.24 -4.83 -26.16
N MET A 48 -10.17 -3.87 -26.13
CA MET A 48 -9.85 -2.43 -26.12
C MET A 48 -9.08 -2.04 -24.86
N PHE A 49 -9.51 -2.50 -23.68
CA PHE A 49 -8.80 -2.26 -22.42
C PHE A 49 -7.34 -2.73 -22.52
N ALA A 50 -7.10 -3.97 -22.93
CA ALA A 50 -5.74 -4.49 -23.05
C ALA A 50 -4.92 -3.72 -24.10
N GLN A 51 -5.50 -3.37 -25.25
CA GLN A 51 -4.78 -2.63 -26.29
C GLN A 51 -4.44 -1.19 -25.90
N MET A 52 -5.23 -0.56 -25.02
CA MET A 52 -5.03 0.82 -24.56
C MET A 52 -4.15 0.88 -23.30
N MET A 53 -4.34 -0.07 -22.37
CA MET A 53 -3.58 -0.10 -21.12
C MET A 53 -2.13 -0.53 -21.32
N ILE A 54 -1.81 -1.33 -22.36
CA ILE A 54 -0.40 -1.66 -22.69
C ILE A 54 0.44 -0.41 -22.95
N PRO A 55 0.11 0.45 -23.95
CA PRO A 55 0.90 1.65 -24.21
C PRO A 55 0.83 2.67 -23.06
N HIS A 56 -0.24 2.66 -22.26
CA HIS A 56 -0.35 3.45 -21.05
C HIS A 56 0.70 3.02 -20.01
N HIS A 57 0.73 1.74 -19.65
CA HIS A 57 1.73 1.19 -18.74
C HIS A 57 3.17 1.32 -19.25
N GLU A 58 3.38 1.18 -20.56
CA GLU A 58 4.70 1.40 -21.16
C GLU A 58 5.21 2.83 -20.93
N GLN A 59 4.34 3.85 -20.91
CA GLN A 59 4.74 5.24 -20.61
C GLN A 59 5.12 5.43 -19.13
N ALA A 60 4.35 4.84 -18.20
CA ALA A 60 4.71 4.87 -16.78
C ALA A 60 6.07 4.21 -16.51
N VAL A 61 6.39 3.08 -17.16
CA VAL A 61 7.71 2.47 -17.08
C VAL A 61 8.81 3.41 -17.58
N VAL A 62 8.58 4.13 -18.69
CA VAL A 62 9.53 5.14 -19.20
C VAL A 62 9.74 6.28 -18.19
N MET A 63 8.67 6.78 -17.57
CA MET A 63 8.78 7.81 -16.53
C MET A 63 9.57 7.31 -15.32
N SER A 64 9.31 6.07 -14.89
CA SER A 64 10.03 5.43 -13.77
C SER A 64 11.51 5.20 -14.09
N ASP A 65 11.87 4.80 -15.31
CA ASP A 65 13.27 4.68 -15.74
C ASP A 65 14.02 6.01 -15.68
N LEU A 66 13.35 7.14 -15.96
CA LEU A 66 13.97 8.45 -15.83
C LEU A 66 14.33 8.75 -14.38
N ALA A 67 13.51 8.32 -13.41
CA ALA A 67 13.74 8.61 -11.99
C ALA A 67 15.10 8.13 -11.50
N GLU A 68 15.55 6.95 -11.94
CA GLU A 68 16.85 6.35 -11.57
C GLU A 68 18.05 7.28 -11.80
N THR A 69 17.96 8.19 -12.78
CA THR A 69 19.06 9.10 -13.15
C THR A 69 18.78 10.57 -12.88
N ARG A 70 17.52 10.93 -12.59
CA ARG A 70 17.07 12.33 -12.46
C ARG A 70 16.67 12.71 -11.05
N SER A 71 16.27 11.74 -10.23
CA SER A 71 15.93 11.97 -8.82
C SER A 71 17.07 11.57 -7.90
N THR A 72 17.16 12.27 -6.76
CA THR A 72 17.87 11.81 -5.57
C THR A 72 16.92 11.67 -4.38
N ASN A 73 15.61 11.84 -4.60
CA ASN A 73 14.59 11.70 -3.57
C ASN A 73 14.29 10.21 -3.39
N PRO A 74 14.57 9.63 -2.21
CA PRO A 74 14.39 8.20 -1.98
C PRO A 74 12.93 7.76 -2.13
N GLU A 75 11.95 8.61 -1.79
CA GLU A 75 10.52 8.30 -1.94
C GLU A 75 10.11 8.20 -3.42
N ILE A 76 10.63 9.09 -4.27
CA ILE A 76 10.40 9.04 -5.73
C ILE A 76 11.10 7.83 -6.36
N LEU A 77 12.34 7.53 -5.94
CA LEU A 77 13.09 6.39 -6.45
C LEU A 77 12.43 5.06 -6.08
N ALA A 78 11.94 4.93 -4.84
CA ALA A 78 11.21 3.76 -4.38
C ALA A 78 9.90 3.58 -5.17
N LEU A 79 9.07 4.62 -5.23
CA LEU A 79 7.81 4.59 -5.97
C LEU A 79 8.01 4.28 -7.46
N ALA A 80 9.04 4.85 -8.10
CA ALA A 80 9.34 4.54 -9.50
C ALA A 80 9.69 3.05 -9.70
N ALA A 81 10.45 2.47 -8.78
CA ALA A 81 10.78 1.04 -8.82
C ALA A 81 9.54 0.16 -8.61
N GLU A 82 8.64 0.55 -7.69
CA GLU A 82 7.36 -0.12 -7.42
C GLU A 82 6.47 -0.16 -8.66
N ILE A 83 6.21 1.01 -9.26
CA ILE A 83 5.39 1.16 -10.46
C ILE A 83 5.94 0.27 -11.59
N LYS A 84 7.26 0.28 -11.79
CA LYS A 84 7.92 -0.54 -12.82
C LYS A 84 7.79 -2.04 -12.53
N ALA A 85 7.96 -2.44 -11.28
CA ALA A 85 7.86 -3.84 -10.87
C ALA A 85 6.42 -4.38 -10.98
N ALA A 86 5.41 -3.55 -10.71
CA ALA A 86 4.01 -3.90 -10.82
C ALA A 86 3.52 -3.92 -12.28
N GLN A 87 3.78 -2.85 -13.04
CA GLN A 87 3.19 -2.68 -14.38
C GLN A 87 3.84 -3.55 -15.46
N GLN A 88 5.12 -3.92 -15.31
CA GLN A 88 5.82 -4.73 -16.33
C GLN A 88 5.21 -6.15 -16.50
N PRO A 89 4.91 -6.91 -15.42
CA PRO A 89 4.15 -8.15 -15.53
C PRO A 89 2.74 -7.99 -16.12
N GLU A 90 2.05 -6.88 -15.82
CA GLU A 90 0.70 -6.61 -16.34
C GLU A 90 0.71 -6.38 -17.85
N ILE A 91 1.71 -5.67 -18.38
CA ILE A 91 1.95 -5.52 -19.82
C ILE A 91 2.06 -6.90 -20.50
N GLU A 92 2.88 -7.79 -19.94
CA GLU A 92 3.09 -9.13 -20.51
C GLU A 92 1.84 -9.99 -20.42
N GLN A 93 1.08 -9.88 -19.34
CA GLN A 93 -0.21 -10.55 -19.18
C GLN A 93 -1.20 -10.10 -20.27
N MET A 94 -1.35 -8.80 -20.48
CA MET A 94 -2.25 -8.24 -21.50
C MET A 94 -1.81 -8.60 -22.93
N LYS A 95 -0.50 -8.57 -23.23
CA LYS A 95 0.04 -9.05 -24.52
C LYS A 95 -0.29 -10.53 -24.75
N GLY A 96 -0.23 -11.34 -23.69
CA GLY A 96 -0.65 -12.74 -23.71
C GLY A 96 -2.12 -12.91 -24.06
N TRP A 97 -3.00 -12.11 -23.44
CA TRP A 97 -4.44 -12.12 -23.73
C TRP A 97 -4.76 -11.74 -25.17
N LEU A 98 -4.18 -10.65 -25.68
CA LEU A 98 -4.39 -10.23 -27.07
C LEU A 98 -3.97 -11.32 -28.06
N THR A 99 -2.84 -11.99 -27.80
CA THR A 99 -2.40 -13.15 -28.58
C THR A 99 -3.40 -14.30 -28.53
N GLU A 100 -3.92 -14.63 -27.34
CA GLU A 100 -4.95 -15.66 -27.14
C GLU A 100 -6.24 -15.34 -27.89
N TRP A 101 -6.67 -14.08 -27.86
CA TRP A 101 -7.90 -13.60 -28.49
C TRP A 101 -7.77 -13.37 -29.99
N GLY A 102 -6.57 -13.48 -30.55
CA GLY A 102 -6.27 -13.21 -31.95
C GLY A 102 -6.38 -11.73 -32.31
N VAL A 103 -6.21 -10.85 -31.33
CA VAL A 103 -6.25 -9.40 -31.47
C VAL A 103 -4.80 -8.90 -31.56
N PRO A 104 -4.46 -8.00 -32.50
CA PRO A 104 -3.11 -7.46 -32.59
C PRO A 104 -2.78 -6.60 -31.36
N VAL A 105 -1.55 -6.73 -30.87
CA VAL A 105 -0.96 -5.76 -29.94
C VAL A 105 -0.75 -4.46 -30.72
N MET A 106 -1.36 -3.37 -30.27
CA MET A 106 -1.14 -2.05 -30.86
C MET A 106 0.20 -1.50 -30.35
N SER A 107 0.97 -0.88 -31.24
CA SER A 107 2.05 0.00 -30.79
C SER A 107 1.45 1.36 -30.36
N GLY A 108 2.14 2.12 -29.51
CA GLY A 108 1.64 3.43 -29.05
C GLY A 108 1.27 4.41 -30.17
N MET A 109 1.90 4.29 -31.35
CA MET A 109 1.60 5.10 -32.52
C MET A 109 0.34 4.62 -33.27
N ASP A 110 0.07 3.31 -33.26
CA ASP A 110 -1.13 2.72 -33.91
C ASP A 110 -2.39 2.98 -33.07
N ALA A 111 -2.28 2.97 -31.73
CA ALA A 111 -3.40 3.22 -30.81
C ALA A 111 -3.98 4.65 -30.94
N MET A 112 -3.14 5.64 -31.24
CA MET A 112 -3.53 7.04 -31.42
C MET A 112 -4.34 7.28 -32.71
N ASP A 113 -4.04 6.53 -33.79
CA ASP A 113 -4.69 6.68 -35.09
C ASP A 113 -6.04 5.93 -35.17
N GLU A 114 -6.18 4.79 -34.47
CA GLU A 114 -7.37 3.92 -34.55
C GLU A 114 -8.54 4.41 -33.67
N HIS A 115 -8.27 5.14 -32.57
CA HIS A 115 -9.28 5.61 -31.62
C HIS A 115 -9.66 7.10 -31.74
N GLY A 116 -9.26 7.78 -32.82
CA GLY A 116 -9.85 9.07 -33.21
C GLY A 116 -9.19 10.32 -32.63
N GLY A 117 -7.88 10.29 -32.33
CA GLY A 117 -7.06 11.48 -32.10
C GLY A 117 -7.38 12.31 -30.84
N HIS A 118 -8.26 11.82 -29.97
CA HIS A 118 -8.31 12.22 -28.58
C HIS A 118 -7.32 11.31 -27.84
N GLY A 119 -6.23 11.87 -27.29
CA GLY A 119 -5.23 11.11 -26.56
C GLY A 119 -5.87 10.21 -25.49
N MET A 120 -5.24 9.09 -25.16
CA MET A 120 -5.72 8.23 -24.07
C MET A 120 -5.75 9.04 -22.78
N SER A 121 -6.82 8.92 -21.98
CA SER A 121 -6.95 9.64 -20.70
C SER A 121 -5.70 9.39 -19.85
N GLY A 122 -5.12 10.45 -19.26
CA GLY A 122 -3.96 10.37 -18.37
C GLY A 122 -2.58 10.34 -19.03
N MET A 123 -2.45 10.03 -20.32
CA MET A 123 -1.13 10.01 -20.98
C MET A 123 -0.49 11.39 -21.05
N LEU A 124 0.79 11.48 -20.68
CA LEU A 124 1.62 12.66 -20.92
C LEU A 124 1.88 12.81 -22.42
N THR A 125 1.89 14.06 -22.91
CA THR A 125 2.31 14.37 -24.28
C THR A 125 3.82 14.21 -24.45
N ASP A 126 4.28 14.09 -25.70
CA ASP A 126 5.70 14.06 -26.02
C ASP A 126 6.44 15.27 -25.43
N GLU A 127 5.84 16.47 -25.46
CA GLU A 127 6.43 17.66 -24.84
C GLU A 127 6.55 17.55 -23.31
N GLN A 128 5.57 16.93 -22.63
CA GLN A 128 5.63 16.71 -21.18
C GLN A 128 6.69 15.68 -20.81
N ILE A 129 6.82 14.60 -21.60
CA ILE A 129 7.89 13.60 -21.42
C ILE A 129 9.27 14.23 -21.67
N ASP A 130 9.42 15.05 -22.71
CA ASP A 130 10.66 15.79 -22.98
C ASP A 130 11.02 16.75 -21.83
N GLN A 131 10.01 17.44 -21.27
CA GLN A 131 10.19 18.31 -20.11
C GLN A 131 10.63 17.51 -18.88
N LEU A 132 9.98 16.38 -18.60
CA LEU A 132 10.35 15.48 -17.51
C LEU A 132 11.79 14.96 -17.68
N ALA A 133 12.16 14.50 -18.87
CA ALA A 133 13.48 13.97 -19.17
C ALA A 133 14.61 15.03 -19.07
N ALA A 134 14.28 16.31 -19.26
CA ALA A 134 15.20 17.43 -19.12
C ALA A 134 15.38 17.91 -17.67
N ALA A 135 14.43 17.61 -16.78
CA ALA A 135 14.46 18.01 -15.38
C ALA A 135 15.40 17.12 -14.53
N SER A 136 15.79 17.62 -13.35
CA SER A 136 16.54 16.84 -12.35
C SER A 136 16.32 17.40 -10.94
N GLY A 137 16.56 16.57 -9.91
CA GLY A 137 16.33 16.92 -8.51
C GLY A 137 14.86 17.23 -8.24
N SER A 138 14.59 18.19 -7.36
CA SER A 138 13.22 18.49 -6.93
C SER A 138 12.28 18.95 -8.05
N GLU A 139 12.80 19.54 -9.13
CA GLU A 139 11.99 19.88 -10.31
C GLU A 139 11.53 18.61 -11.05
N PHE A 140 12.41 17.61 -11.18
CA PHE A 140 12.04 16.30 -11.72
C PHE A 140 11.02 15.62 -10.80
N ASP A 141 11.26 15.63 -9.49
CA ASP A 141 10.40 14.94 -8.52
C ASP A 141 8.96 15.47 -8.56
N ILE A 142 8.78 16.79 -8.67
CA ILE A 142 7.46 17.42 -8.81
C ILE A 142 6.81 17.01 -10.13
N LEU A 143 7.53 17.13 -11.24
CA LEU A 143 6.99 16.79 -12.57
C LEU A 143 6.64 15.31 -12.69
N PHE A 144 7.47 14.44 -12.11
CA PHE A 144 7.22 12.99 -12.05
C PHE A 144 5.94 12.71 -11.29
N ALA A 145 5.80 13.21 -10.06
CA ALA A 145 4.64 12.92 -9.23
C ALA A 145 3.35 13.56 -9.77
N GLU A 146 3.39 14.80 -10.27
CA GLU A 146 2.22 15.42 -10.90
C GLU A 146 1.79 14.67 -12.16
N GLY A 147 2.74 14.32 -13.03
CA GLY A 147 2.45 13.58 -14.26
C GLY A 147 1.94 12.17 -13.97
N MET A 148 2.56 11.46 -13.03
CA MET A 148 2.19 10.09 -12.70
C MET A 148 0.84 10.02 -11.97
N ILE A 149 0.45 11.05 -11.20
CA ILE A 149 -0.93 11.14 -10.68
C ILE A 149 -1.95 11.24 -11.83
N GLU A 150 -1.76 12.17 -12.78
CA GLU A 150 -2.67 12.33 -13.93
C GLU A 150 -2.74 11.04 -14.76
N HIS A 151 -1.60 10.40 -14.96
CA HIS A 151 -1.50 9.10 -15.62
C HIS A 151 -2.29 8.02 -14.88
N HIS A 152 -2.11 7.90 -13.57
CA HIS A 152 -2.80 6.90 -12.76
C HIS A 152 -4.31 7.09 -12.72
N GLU A 153 -4.79 8.33 -12.67
CA GLU A 153 -6.21 8.66 -12.79
C GLU A 153 -6.78 8.14 -14.13
N GLY A 154 -6.05 8.32 -15.23
CA GLY A 154 -6.43 7.78 -16.54
C GLY A 154 -6.51 6.25 -16.60
N ALA A 155 -5.57 5.56 -15.95
CA ALA A 155 -5.60 4.11 -15.85
C ALA A 155 -6.79 3.59 -15.01
N ILE A 156 -7.11 4.27 -13.90
CA ILE A 156 -8.27 3.93 -13.06
C ILE A 156 -9.56 4.06 -13.87
N ASP A 157 -9.75 5.17 -14.57
CA ASP A 157 -10.92 5.39 -15.44
C ASP A 157 -11.08 4.25 -16.47
N MET A 158 -9.98 3.83 -17.12
CA MET A 158 -10.00 2.72 -18.08
C MET A 158 -10.27 1.35 -17.43
N ALA A 159 -9.79 1.14 -16.21
CA ALA A 159 -10.01 -0.12 -15.47
C ALA A 159 -11.45 -0.22 -14.96
N GLU A 160 -12.07 0.88 -14.55
CA GLU A 160 -13.47 0.92 -14.12
C GLU A 160 -14.43 0.44 -15.24
N ASP A 161 -14.12 0.73 -16.51
CA ASP A 161 -14.93 0.29 -17.66
C ASP A 161 -15.00 -1.24 -17.82
N VAL A 162 -14.04 -1.98 -17.26
CA VAL A 162 -13.94 -3.45 -17.38
C VAL A 162 -14.00 -4.19 -16.03
N ILE A 163 -14.26 -3.48 -14.93
CA ILE A 163 -14.32 -4.07 -13.58
C ILE A 163 -15.36 -5.20 -13.46
N ASP A 164 -16.46 -5.09 -14.20
CA ASP A 164 -17.55 -6.07 -14.25
C ASP A 164 -17.44 -7.08 -15.42
N SER A 165 -16.24 -7.20 -16.01
CA SER A 165 -15.98 -8.07 -17.15
C SER A 165 -16.43 -9.51 -16.89
N LYS A 166 -16.79 -10.21 -17.98
CA LYS A 166 -17.14 -11.64 -17.93
C LYS A 166 -15.93 -12.54 -18.07
N ASP A 167 -14.77 -12.00 -18.46
CA ASP A 167 -13.50 -12.69 -18.28
C ASP A 167 -12.97 -12.36 -16.87
N PRO A 168 -12.95 -13.34 -15.94
CA PRO A 168 -12.53 -13.10 -14.57
C PRO A 168 -11.07 -12.67 -14.46
N ARG A 169 -10.24 -12.95 -15.48
CA ARG A 169 -8.83 -12.50 -15.51
C ARG A 169 -8.75 -10.99 -15.72
N VAL A 170 -9.60 -10.45 -16.60
CA VAL A 170 -9.68 -9.00 -16.89
C VAL A 170 -10.25 -8.26 -15.70
N ALA A 171 -11.36 -8.75 -15.12
CA ALA A 171 -11.96 -8.15 -13.93
C ALA A 171 -10.98 -8.11 -12.74
N ALA A 172 -10.21 -9.19 -12.52
CA ALA A 172 -9.22 -9.25 -11.46
C ALA A 172 -8.07 -8.25 -11.67
N LEU A 173 -7.53 -8.15 -12.90
CA LEU A 173 -6.49 -7.17 -13.20
C LEU A 173 -7.00 -5.73 -13.05
N ALA A 174 -8.21 -5.45 -13.54
CA ALA A 174 -8.82 -4.12 -13.38
C ALA A 174 -8.96 -3.74 -11.91
N GLN A 175 -9.42 -4.67 -11.07
CA GLN A 175 -9.54 -4.46 -9.64
C GLN A 175 -8.17 -4.26 -8.95
N ALA A 176 -7.13 -4.96 -9.40
CA ALA A 176 -5.77 -4.77 -8.90
C ALA A 176 -5.22 -3.40 -9.28
N ILE A 177 -5.31 -3.01 -10.55
CA ILE A 177 -4.89 -1.69 -11.06
C ILE A 177 -5.57 -0.57 -10.28
N ILE A 178 -6.90 -0.63 -10.09
CA ILE A 178 -7.63 0.41 -9.34
C ILE A 178 -7.07 0.55 -7.92
N GLN A 179 -6.89 -0.55 -7.20
CA GLN A 179 -6.41 -0.52 -5.82
C GLN A 179 -4.97 0.00 -5.71
N THR A 180 -4.06 -0.57 -6.50
CA THR A 180 -2.64 -0.20 -6.48
C THR A 180 -2.47 1.26 -6.86
N GLN A 181 -3.09 1.69 -7.96
CA GLN A 181 -2.88 3.04 -8.47
C GLN A 181 -3.55 4.10 -7.58
N GLN A 182 -4.64 3.78 -6.88
CA GLN A 182 -5.22 4.65 -5.84
C GLN A 182 -4.26 4.84 -4.66
N ALA A 183 -3.58 3.78 -4.21
CA ALA A 183 -2.59 3.86 -3.15
C ALA A 183 -1.37 4.69 -3.58
N GLU A 184 -0.86 4.46 -4.80
CA GLU A 184 0.26 5.21 -5.37
C GLU A 184 -0.08 6.69 -5.57
N ILE A 185 -1.30 7.03 -6.00
CA ILE A 185 -1.78 8.43 -6.05
C ILE A 185 -1.71 9.07 -4.65
N ALA A 186 -2.21 8.39 -3.62
CA ALA A 186 -2.19 8.92 -2.26
C ALA A 186 -0.75 9.16 -1.78
N GLN A 187 0.16 8.23 -2.08
CA GLN A 187 1.59 8.37 -1.77
C GLN A 187 2.22 9.55 -2.52
N MET A 188 1.97 9.70 -3.82
CA MET A 188 2.48 10.82 -4.62
C MET A 188 1.98 12.18 -4.12
N GLN A 189 0.72 12.25 -3.66
CA GLN A 189 0.17 13.48 -3.08
C GLN A 189 0.91 13.86 -1.77
N VAL A 190 1.26 12.87 -0.95
CA VAL A 190 2.09 13.08 0.25
C VAL A 190 3.50 13.55 -0.12
N ILE A 191 4.14 12.90 -1.10
CA ILE A 191 5.48 13.27 -1.59
C ILE A 191 5.47 14.71 -2.14
N LEU A 192 4.48 15.09 -2.94
CA LEU A 192 4.34 16.44 -3.48
C LEU A 192 4.20 17.49 -2.39
N GLU A 193 3.39 17.24 -1.37
CA GLU A 193 3.24 18.16 -0.25
C GLU A 193 4.56 18.28 0.54
N SER A 194 5.26 17.17 0.76
CA SER A 194 6.59 17.15 1.37
C SER A 194 7.58 18.02 0.57
N ILE A 195 7.69 17.82 -0.74
CA ILE A 195 8.62 18.59 -1.59
C ILE A 195 8.24 20.08 -1.62
N ARG A 196 6.95 20.42 -1.68
CA ARG A 196 6.47 21.81 -1.75
C ARG A 196 6.62 22.58 -0.44
N THR A 197 6.59 21.89 0.70
CA THR A 197 6.68 22.51 2.03
C THR A 197 8.12 22.59 2.56
N GLN A 198 9.08 21.92 1.92
CA GLN A 198 10.50 22.14 2.19
C GLN A 198 10.90 23.59 1.87
N PRO A 199 11.56 24.33 2.79
CA PRO A 199 12.09 25.65 2.47
C PRO A 199 13.07 25.51 1.30
N GLN A 200 12.78 26.16 0.17
CA GLN A 200 13.66 26.15 -0.99
C GLN A 200 15.09 26.51 -0.56
N ALA A 201 15.98 25.52 -0.53
CA ALA A 201 17.40 25.74 -0.47
C ALA A 201 17.80 26.36 -1.82
N ALA A 202 17.70 27.68 -1.91
CA ALA A 202 18.18 28.45 -3.04
C ALA A 202 19.64 28.04 -3.31
N GLY A 203 19.90 27.60 -4.54
CA GLY A 203 21.19 27.13 -4.97
C GLY A 203 22.32 28.08 -4.56
N SER A 204 23.20 27.59 -3.70
CA SER A 204 24.60 27.98 -3.54
C SER A 204 25.16 27.13 -2.40
N SER A 205 26.21 26.36 -2.66
CA SER A 205 26.96 25.62 -1.64
C SER A 205 27.29 26.51 -0.44
N PRO A 206 27.03 26.09 0.81
CA PRO A 206 27.64 26.73 1.95
C PRO A 206 28.89 25.96 2.38
N SER A 207 30.00 26.70 2.46
CA SER A 207 31.15 26.39 3.31
C SER A 207 30.71 26.32 4.78
N PRO A 208 31.31 25.47 5.64
CA PRO A 208 30.74 25.16 6.94
C PRO A 208 30.95 26.32 7.91
N ALA A 209 29.85 26.81 8.50
CA ALA A 209 29.91 27.73 9.63
C ALA A 209 28.88 27.33 10.69
N ALA A 210 29.43 26.76 11.77
CA ALA A 210 28.91 26.71 13.14
C ALA A 210 27.51 26.10 13.33
N ALA A 211 27.50 24.76 13.43
CA ALA A 211 26.50 24.04 14.20
C ALA A 211 26.50 24.57 15.65
N VAL A 212 25.31 24.87 16.16
CA VAL A 212 25.07 24.94 17.60
C VAL A 212 25.08 23.49 18.06
N GLU A 213 26.15 23.10 18.77
CA GLU A 213 26.22 21.83 19.48
C GLU A 213 25.11 21.81 20.54
N GLN A 214 24.12 20.94 20.34
CA GLN A 214 23.27 20.44 21.42
C GLN A 214 23.65 18.98 21.60
N ASP A 215 23.96 18.63 22.85
CA ASP A 215 24.70 17.44 23.29
C ASP A 215 24.44 16.17 22.48
N ALA A 216 25.54 15.54 22.05
CA ALA A 216 25.56 14.26 21.38
C ALA A 216 25.03 13.15 22.33
N SER A 217 23.78 12.74 22.15
CA SER A 217 23.37 11.37 22.47
C SER A 217 24.09 10.41 21.52
N ALA A 218 24.33 9.17 21.97
CA ALA A 218 25.15 8.20 21.26
C ALA A 218 24.72 8.05 19.79
N SER A 219 25.67 8.19 18.87
CA SER A 219 25.41 7.91 17.46
C SER A 219 24.95 6.46 17.31
N PRO A 220 23.87 6.19 16.56
CA PRO A 220 23.43 4.83 16.27
C PRO A 220 24.60 3.98 15.78
N SER A 221 24.73 2.76 16.27
CA SER A 221 25.56 1.78 15.57
C SER A 221 24.78 1.24 14.38
N THR A 222 25.46 1.08 13.24
CA THR A 222 24.85 0.61 12.00
C THR A 222 25.46 -0.74 11.61
N VAL A 223 24.60 -1.66 11.18
CA VAL A 223 24.97 -2.96 10.63
C VAL A 223 24.33 -3.09 9.25
N ASP A 224 25.15 -3.33 8.22
CA ASP A 224 24.66 -3.63 6.87
C ASP A 224 24.05 -5.04 6.85
N LEU A 225 22.90 -5.20 6.20
CA LEU A 225 22.29 -6.51 6.01
C LEU A 225 23.06 -7.33 4.97
N ALA A 226 23.18 -8.63 5.22
CA ALA A 226 23.82 -9.57 4.31
C ALA A 226 23.04 -9.72 2.99
N GLU A 227 21.72 -9.56 3.06
CA GLU A 227 20.79 -9.52 1.94
C GLU A 227 19.81 -8.38 2.19
N ALA A 228 19.52 -7.60 1.16
CA ALA A 228 18.55 -6.53 1.27
C ALA A 228 17.14 -7.12 1.42
N LEU A 229 16.32 -6.49 2.24
CA LEU A 229 14.92 -6.86 2.43
C LEU A 229 14.07 -6.23 1.33
N ASP A 230 13.37 -7.08 0.59
CA ASP A 230 12.34 -6.66 -0.36
C ASP A 230 11.09 -6.25 0.42
N HIS A 231 10.93 -4.93 0.62
CA HIS A 231 9.78 -4.26 1.25
C HIS A 231 9.34 -4.77 2.64
N MET A 232 9.27 -3.85 3.59
CA MET A 232 8.94 -4.15 4.97
C MET A 232 7.70 -3.39 5.37
N HIS A 233 6.85 -4.03 6.17
CA HIS A 233 5.60 -3.42 6.63
C HIS A 233 5.53 -3.22 8.13
N ALA A 234 6.34 -3.97 8.89
CA ALA A 234 6.42 -3.85 10.34
C ALA A 234 7.67 -4.56 10.88
N VAL A 235 8.14 -4.10 12.04
CA VAL A 235 9.27 -4.68 12.77
C VAL A 235 8.83 -4.91 14.21
N THR A 236 9.17 -6.07 14.77
CA THR A 236 8.83 -6.41 16.15
C THR A 236 9.91 -7.24 16.84
N LEU A 237 9.81 -7.41 18.16
CA LEU A 237 10.68 -8.27 18.95
C LEU A 237 9.85 -9.40 19.57
N VAL A 238 10.37 -10.63 19.50
CA VAL A 238 9.76 -11.81 20.14
C VAL A 238 10.85 -12.70 20.69
N GLY A 239 10.84 -12.98 22.00
CA GLY A 239 11.89 -13.79 22.63
C GLY A 239 13.32 -13.19 22.51
N GLY A 240 13.44 -11.92 22.11
CA GLY A 240 14.71 -11.27 21.78
C GLY A 240 15.09 -11.30 20.28
N ASP A 241 14.36 -12.07 19.48
CA ASP A 241 14.54 -12.15 18.02
C ASP A 241 13.89 -10.92 17.37
N LEU A 242 14.63 -10.25 16.48
CA LEU A 242 14.12 -9.11 15.70
C LEU A 242 13.47 -9.64 14.43
N LEU A 243 12.14 -9.50 14.35
CA LEU A 243 11.32 -10.03 13.27
C LEU A 243 10.79 -8.90 12.40
N VAL A 244 10.75 -9.15 11.09
CA VAL A 244 10.28 -8.19 10.09
C VAL A 244 9.19 -8.85 9.24
N GLY A 245 8.06 -8.17 9.10
CA GLY A 245 7.00 -8.54 8.15
C GLY A 245 7.31 -8.02 6.76
N THR A 246 7.21 -8.90 5.76
CA THR A 246 7.53 -8.62 4.35
C THR A 246 6.43 -9.16 3.42
N HIS A 247 6.52 -8.90 2.12
CA HIS A 247 5.63 -9.48 1.11
C HIS A 247 5.79 -11.01 0.92
N TYR A 248 6.80 -11.62 1.52
CA TYR A 248 7.13 -13.04 1.32
C TYR A 248 7.23 -13.81 2.64
N GLY A 249 6.53 -13.34 3.67
CA GLY A 249 6.52 -13.93 5.00
C GLY A 249 7.29 -13.10 6.04
N ILE A 250 7.64 -13.77 7.14
CA ILE A 250 8.43 -13.16 8.21
C ILE A 250 9.89 -13.54 8.04
N VAL A 251 10.77 -12.56 8.24
CA VAL A 251 12.21 -12.80 8.35
C VAL A 251 12.71 -12.42 9.73
N GLU A 252 13.72 -13.14 10.20
CA GLU A 252 14.50 -12.82 11.38
C GLU A 252 15.78 -12.11 10.93
N VAL A 253 16.10 -11.00 11.59
CA VAL A 253 17.28 -10.18 11.32
C VAL A 253 18.18 -10.20 12.55
N ASP A 254 19.44 -10.58 12.40
CA ASP A 254 20.42 -10.45 13.47
C ASP A 254 20.97 -9.00 13.48
N PRO A 255 20.66 -8.19 14.50
CA PRO A 255 21.08 -6.78 14.55
C PRO A 255 22.58 -6.59 14.81
N THR A 256 23.33 -7.67 15.06
CA THR A 256 24.78 -7.66 15.29
C THR A 256 25.56 -8.07 14.05
N THR A 257 25.06 -9.07 13.32
CA THR A 257 25.76 -9.64 12.14
C THR A 257 25.18 -9.17 10.81
N GLY A 258 23.92 -8.74 10.79
CA GLY A 258 23.17 -8.41 9.58
C GLY A 258 22.66 -9.65 8.83
N GLU A 259 22.80 -10.85 9.39
CA GLU A 259 22.24 -12.06 8.80
C GLU A 259 20.70 -11.99 8.78
N VAL A 260 20.12 -12.42 7.66
CA VAL A 260 18.68 -12.48 7.44
C VAL A 260 18.31 -13.94 7.19
N ALA A 261 17.28 -14.43 7.87
CA ALA A 261 16.78 -15.79 7.70
C ALA A 261 15.25 -15.82 7.69
N PRO A 262 14.60 -16.64 6.85
CA PRO A 262 13.16 -16.81 6.91
C PRO A 262 12.73 -17.42 8.24
N ARG A 263 11.59 -16.95 8.78
CA ARG A 263 10.97 -17.42 10.01
C ARG A 263 9.65 -18.12 9.69
N GLY A 264 9.60 -19.42 9.97
CA GLY A 264 8.43 -20.26 9.66
C GLY A 264 8.33 -20.67 8.19
N GLU A 265 7.19 -21.25 7.81
CA GLU A 265 6.92 -21.73 6.44
C GLU A 265 5.91 -20.86 5.67
N ALA A 266 5.29 -19.88 6.33
CA ALA A 266 4.32 -19.00 5.69
C ALA A 266 5.04 -17.98 4.79
N HIS A 267 4.55 -17.83 3.56
CA HIS A 267 5.05 -16.87 2.57
C HIS A 267 3.96 -15.82 2.25
N ASP A 268 3.06 -15.62 3.20
CA ASP A 268 1.99 -14.62 3.12
C ASP A 268 2.56 -13.20 3.11
N ASP A 269 1.84 -12.29 2.47
CA ASP A 269 2.18 -10.87 2.45
C ASP A 269 1.68 -10.23 3.75
N PHE A 270 2.58 -9.99 4.69
CA PHE A 270 2.24 -9.47 6.00
C PHE A 270 2.33 -7.95 6.04
N MET A 271 1.19 -7.27 5.85
CA MET A 271 1.04 -5.81 5.89
C MET A 271 1.00 -5.24 7.32
N GLY A 272 0.52 -6.03 8.28
CA GLY A 272 0.46 -5.63 9.69
C GLY A 272 1.08 -6.71 10.57
N LEU A 273 1.91 -6.31 11.54
CA LEU A 273 2.53 -7.22 12.50
C LEU A 273 2.69 -6.54 13.85
N ALA A 274 2.33 -7.23 14.92
CA ALA A 274 2.58 -6.78 16.29
C ALA A 274 2.84 -7.98 17.22
N SER A 275 3.56 -7.73 18.31
CA SER A 275 3.81 -8.72 19.36
C SER A 275 3.49 -8.20 20.74
N ALA A 276 3.12 -9.13 21.63
CA ALA A 276 3.10 -8.94 23.07
C ALA A 276 3.56 -10.26 23.70
N ASP A 277 4.53 -10.19 24.60
CA ASP A 277 5.22 -11.36 25.13
C ASP A 277 5.74 -12.28 23.99
N ASP A 278 5.33 -13.55 23.99
CA ASP A 278 5.68 -14.55 22.97
C ASP A 278 4.60 -14.74 21.89
N VAL A 279 3.59 -13.85 21.87
CA VAL A 279 2.45 -13.92 20.95
C VAL A 279 2.62 -12.89 19.85
N LEU A 280 2.38 -13.30 18.60
CA LEU A 280 2.25 -12.37 17.49
C LEU A 280 0.83 -12.36 16.95
N VAL A 281 0.46 -11.21 16.41
CA VAL A 281 -0.69 -11.05 15.54
C VAL A 281 -0.25 -10.41 14.23
N ALA A 282 -0.90 -10.81 13.14
CA ALA A 282 -0.60 -10.30 11.81
C ALA A 282 -1.85 -10.18 10.95
N SER A 283 -1.74 -9.42 9.86
CA SER A 283 -2.73 -9.29 8.79
C SER A 283 -2.02 -9.03 7.47
N GLY A 284 -2.74 -9.14 6.37
CA GLY A 284 -2.29 -8.79 5.03
C GLY A 284 -2.98 -9.67 3.98
N HIS A 285 -2.22 -10.13 3.00
CA HIS A 285 -2.75 -10.88 1.85
C HIS A 285 -2.18 -12.30 1.75
N PRO A 286 -2.98 -13.27 1.28
CA PRO A 286 -2.51 -14.63 1.09
C PRO A 286 -1.39 -14.68 0.05
N GLY A 287 -0.26 -15.24 0.45
CA GLY A 287 0.92 -15.39 -0.41
C GLY A 287 0.87 -16.65 -1.27
N HIS A 288 1.93 -16.87 -2.04
CA HIS A 288 1.99 -18.03 -2.94
C HIS A 288 1.90 -19.36 -2.16
N GLY A 289 0.83 -20.12 -2.40
CA GLY A 289 0.57 -21.41 -1.76
C GLY A 289 -0.36 -21.33 -0.54
N SER A 290 -0.75 -20.12 -0.12
CA SER A 290 -1.79 -19.93 0.88
C SER A 290 -3.16 -20.28 0.31
N SER A 291 -4.01 -20.91 1.13
CA SER A 291 -5.39 -21.24 0.77
C SER A 291 -6.41 -20.37 1.51
N LEU A 292 -5.93 -19.35 2.23
CA LEU A 292 -6.79 -18.45 2.98
C LEU A 292 -7.46 -17.45 2.02
N PRO A 293 -8.71 -17.02 2.33
CA PRO A 293 -9.33 -15.88 1.66
C PRO A 293 -8.47 -14.61 1.75
N ASP A 294 -8.67 -13.73 0.78
CA ASP A 294 -8.05 -12.41 0.70
C ASP A 294 -9.08 -11.33 1.10
N PRO A 295 -8.77 -10.43 2.05
CA PRO A 295 -7.57 -10.36 2.89
C PRO A 295 -7.52 -11.43 3.99
N LEU A 296 -6.36 -11.64 4.60
CA LEU A 296 -6.15 -12.69 5.62
C LEU A 296 -6.99 -12.49 6.90
N GLY A 297 -7.41 -11.26 7.18
CA GLY A 297 -7.99 -10.90 8.47
C GLY A 297 -6.95 -10.92 9.59
N LEU A 298 -7.40 -11.10 10.83
CA LEU A 298 -6.50 -11.26 11.95
C LEU A 298 -5.97 -12.70 12.01
N LEU A 299 -4.66 -12.86 11.88
CA LEU A 299 -3.93 -14.08 12.18
C LEU A 299 -3.22 -13.97 13.52
N ARG A 300 -2.99 -15.12 14.17
CA ARG A 300 -2.23 -15.22 15.42
C ARG A 300 -1.19 -16.33 15.35
N SER A 301 -0.02 -16.06 15.92
CA SER A 301 1.03 -17.05 16.15
C SER A 301 1.35 -17.14 17.64
N ALA A 302 1.52 -18.36 18.13
CA ALA A 302 1.88 -18.66 19.53
C ALA A 302 3.23 -19.36 19.66
N ASP A 303 3.94 -19.52 18.55
CA ASP A 303 5.20 -20.27 18.42
C ASP A 303 6.31 -19.42 17.78
N GLY A 304 6.21 -18.10 17.93
CA GLY A 304 7.20 -17.15 17.44
C GLY A 304 7.24 -17.05 15.92
N ALA A 305 6.07 -16.94 15.29
CA ALA A 305 5.86 -16.85 13.83
C ALA A 305 6.24 -18.11 13.04
N GLN A 306 6.34 -19.28 13.68
CA GLN A 306 6.55 -20.54 12.96
C GLN A 306 5.27 -21.00 12.25
N SER A 307 4.12 -20.81 12.89
CA SER A 307 2.81 -21.10 12.31
C SER A 307 1.77 -20.02 12.65
N TRP A 308 0.78 -19.90 11.78
CA TRP A 308 -0.28 -18.90 11.85
C TRP A 308 -1.65 -19.55 11.87
N GLN A 309 -2.54 -19.02 12.72
CA GLN A 309 -3.93 -19.44 12.81
C GLN A 309 -4.86 -18.26 12.54
N PRO A 310 -5.86 -18.40 11.65
CA PRO A 310 -6.91 -17.42 11.50
C PRO A 310 -7.71 -17.26 12.81
N VAL A 311 -7.97 -16.01 13.19
CA VAL A 311 -8.75 -15.67 14.37
C VAL A 311 -10.13 -15.14 13.96
N SER A 312 -10.16 -14.07 13.17
CA SER A 312 -11.40 -13.40 12.74
C SER A 312 -11.18 -12.55 11.50
N LEU A 313 -12.26 -12.06 10.88
CA LEU A 313 -12.26 -11.11 9.75
C LEU A 313 -11.52 -11.60 8.49
N THR A 314 -11.29 -12.91 8.37
CA THR A 314 -10.69 -13.51 7.17
C THR A 314 -11.62 -13.31 5.96
N GLY A 315 -11.07 -12.71 4.91
CA GLY A 315 -11.77 -12.29 3.70
C GLY A 315 -12.54 -10.98 3.85
N GLU A 316 -12.39 -10.27 4.98
CA GLU A 316 -13.21 -9.10 5.30
C GLU A 316 -12.40 -7.84 5.57
N VAL A 317 -11.34 -7.93 6.39
CA VAL A 317 -10.56 -6.75 6.82
C VAL A 317 -9.08 -6.99 6.62
N ASP A 318 -8.40 -5.96 6.10
CA ASP A 318 -6.96 -5.89 6.07
C ASP A 318 -6.45 -4.81 7.02
N PHE A 319 -5.60 -5.21 7.97
CA PHE A 319 -4.96 -4.33 8.92
C PHE A 319 -3.53 -3.99 8.50
N HIS A 320 -3.29 -2.73 8.15
CA HIS A 320 -1.95 -2.21 7.80
C HIS A 320 -1.13 -1.76 9.03
N ALA A 321 -1.78 -1.58 10.18
CA ALA A 321 -1.09 -1.35 11.44
C ALA A 321 -1.81 -2.11 12.55
N LEU A 322 -1.05 -2.71 13.45
CA LEU A 322 -1.55 -3.47 14.59
C LEU A 322 -0.82 -3.07 15.86
N ALA A 323 -1.50 -3.13 17.00
CA ALA A 323 -0.87 -3.14 18.32
C ALA A 323 -1.62 -4.10 19.24
N ILE A 324 -0.88 -4.87 20.04
CA ILE A 324 -1.41 -5.85 20.99
C ILE A 324 -0.86 -5.60 22.40
N ASP A 325 -1.69 -5.80 23.40
CA ASP A 325 -1.31 -5.83 24.81
C ASP A 325 -2.17 -6.85 25.56
N GLY A 326 -1.59 -8.02 25.86
CA GLY A 326 -2.32 -9.18 26.37
C GLY A 326 -3.44 -9.62 25.43
N ASP A 327 -4.69 -9.53 25.90
CA ASP A 327 -5.89 -9.89 25.12
C ASP A 327 -6.45 -8.71 24.30
N ARG A 328 -5.86 -7.52 24.44
CA ARG A 328 -6.32 -6.30 23.77
C ARG A 328 -5.61 -6.13 22.44
N ILE A 329 -6.36 -5.87 21.38
CA ILE A 329 -5.81 -5.63 20.04
C ILE A 329 -6.45 -4.38 19.46
N VAL A 330 -5.64 -3.55 18.82
CA VAL A 330 -6.12 -2.45 18.01
C VAL A 330 -5.53 -2.57 16.61
N GLY A 331 -6.32 -2.28 15.58
CA GLY A 331 -5.92 -2.43 14.20
C GLY A 331 -6.47 -1.31 13.31
N GLN A 332 -5.62 -0.77 12.45
CA GLN A 332 -6.02 0.18 11.41
C GLN A 332 -6.46 -0.59 10.16
N SER A 333 -7.76 -0.58 9.89
CA SER A 333 -8.34 -1.14 8.67
C SER A 333 -7.99 -0.29 7.46
N THR A 334 -7.82 -0.92 6.29
CA THR A 334 -7.74 -0.23 4.98
C THR A 334 -9.01 0.56 4.64
N SER A 335 -10.14 0.26 5.28
CA SER A 335 -11.37 1.08 5.21
C SER A 335 -11.28 2.40 5.98
N GLY A 336 -10.17 2.65 6.68
CA GLY A 336 -9.91 3.87 7.46
C GLY A 336 -10.31 3.78 8.95
N GLU A 337 -11.08 2.76 9.33
CA GLU A 337 -11.52 2.56 10.71
C GLU A 337 -10.39 2.01 11.61
N LEU A 338 -10.32 2.54 12.84
CA LEU A 338 -9.52 1.98 13.91
C LEU A 338 -10.42 1.03 14.70
N LEU A 339 -10.15 -0.26 14.58
CA LEU A 339 -10.91 -1.32 15.25
C LEU A 339 -10.19 -1.75 16.52
N TYR A 340 -10.97 -1.98 17.58
CA TYR A 340 -10.47 -2.38 18.89
C TYR A 340 -11.16 -3.65 19.37
N SER A 341 -10.40 -4.53 20.00
CA SER A 341 -10.82 -5.80 20.55
C SER A 341 -10.28 -5.98 21.97
N VAL A 342 -11.10 -6.61 22.82
CA VAL A 342 -10.78 -6.95 24.23
C VAL A 342 -10.71 -8.46 24.49
N ASP A 343 -10.92 -9.27 23.45
CA ASP A 343 -11.11 -10.71 23.56
C ASP A 343 -10.21 -11.49 22.60
N THR A 344 -8.95 -11.07 22.48
CA THR A 344 -7.93 -11.65 21.59
C THR A 344 -8.29 -11.56 20.12
N GLY A 345 -9.08 -10.55 19.73
CA GLY A 345 -9.49 -10.33 18.34
C GLY A 345 -10.68 -11.18 17.90
N GLN A 346 -11.49 -11.70 18.82
CA GLN A 346 -12.69 -12.48 18.47
C GLN A 346 -13.86 -11.57 18.09
N SER A 347 -13.96 -10.42 18.74
CA SER A 347 -14.94 -9.37 18.42
C SER A 347 -14.29 -7.99 18.38
N TRP A 348 -14.89 -7.09 17.61
CA TRP A 348 -14.33 -5.79 17.28
C TRP A 348 -15.37 -4.68 17.41
N GLU A 349 -14.92 -3.51 17.87
CA GLU A 349 -15.65 -2.26 17.81
C GLU A 349 -14.84 -1.17 17.10
N SER A 350 -15.53 -0.32 16.33
CA SER A 350 -14.92 0.84 15.68
C SER A 350 -14.83 1.98 16.69
N ILE A 351 -13.61 2.41 17.03
CA ILE A 351 -13.36 3.42 18.07
C ILE A 351 -13.03 4.79 17.50
N ALA A 352 -12.53 4.85 16.27
CA ALA A 352 -12.17 6.10 15.58
C ALA A 352 -11.95 5.88 14.07
N THR A 353 -11.75 6.97 13.34
CA THR A 353 -11.08 6.99 12.03
C THR A 353 -9.77 7.76 12.22
N ALA A 354 -8.64 7.13 11.94
CA ALA A 354 -7.33 7.67 12.34
C ALA A 354 -6.31 7.76 11.20
N ASN A 355 -6.43 6.93 10.16
CA ASN A 355 -5.43 6.73 9.11
C ASN A 355 -4.04 6.48 9.73
N ALA A 356 -3.98 5.59 10.71
CA ALA A 356 -2.78 5.34 11.47
C ALA A 356 -1.70 4.68 10.57
N THR A 357 -0.50 5.25 10.57
CA THR A 357 0.69 4.64 9.96
C THR A 357 1.36 3.66 10.92
N SER A 358 1.19 3.87 12.22
CA SER A 358 1.75 3.00 13.27
C SER A 358 0.93 3.11 14.55
N LEU A 359 0.84 1.99 15.27
CA LEU A 359 0.11 1.87 16.53
C LEU A 359 1.03 1.28 17.60
N ALA A 360 0.85 1.69 18.85
CA ALA A 360 1.58 1.12 19.99
C ALA A 360 0.78 1.24 21.29
N TRP A 361 0.90 0.25 22.19
CA TRP A 361 0.28 0.30 23.52
C TRP A 361 1.26 0.85 24.55
N PHE A 362 0.89 1.93 25.24
CA PHE A 362 1.73 2.48 26.30
C PHE A 362 0.90 3.24 27.33
N ASP A 363 1.17 2.97 28.62
CA ASP A 363 0.48 3.57 29.77
C ASP A 363 -1.06 3.43 29.70
N ASP A 364 -1.54 2.21 29.44
CA ASP A 364 -2.97 1.86 29.26
C ASP A 364 -3.70 2.66 28.15
N ARG A 365 -2.94 3.18 27.17
CA ARG A 365 -3.47 3.91 26.03
C ARG A 365 -2.93 3.34 24.71
N VAL A 366 -3.75 3.42 23.68
CA VAL A 366 -3.30 3.23 22.29
C VAL A 366 -2.72 4.54 21.81
N TRP A 367 -1.47 4.52 21.41
CA TRP A 367 -0.79 5.62 20.73
C TRP A 367 -0.89 5.43 19.22
N ILE A 368 -1.21 6.53 18.53
CA ILE A 368 -1.62 6.54 17.14
C ILE A 368 -0.76 7.58 16.41
N ALA A 369 0.14 7.10 15.56
CA ALA A 369 0.90 7.90 14.62
C ALA A 369 0.22 7.88 13.26
N ASN A 370 0.17 9.02 12.57
CA ASN A 370 -0.42 9.12 11.22
C ASN A 370 0.44 9.95 10.25
N GLY A 371 1.72 10.17 10.58
CA GLY A 371 2.64 10.99 9.80
C GLY A 371 2.44 12.50 9.92
N GLN A 372 1.40 12.97 10.61
CA GLN A 372 1.16 14.40 10.86
C GLN A 372 1.19 14.75 12.34
N ARG A 373 0.62 13.87 13.17
CA ARG A 373 0.48 14.06 14.61
C ARG A 373 0.60 12.73 15.33
N LEU A 374 0.89 12.83 16.62
CA LEU A 374 0.79 11.74 17.56
C LEU A 374 -0.39 11.99 18.50
N SER A 375 -1.35 11.08 18.52
CA SER A 375 -2.47 11.10 19.45
C SER A 375 -2.55 9.82 20.26
N SER A 376 -3.39 9.82 21.28
CA SER A 376 -3.70 8.61 22.04
C SER A 376 -5.19 8.49 22.33
N TRP A 377 -5.63 7.26 22.53
CA TRP A 377 -6.98 6.88 22.92
C TRP A 377 -6.93 5.95 24.14
N SER A 378 -7.84 6.14 25.09
CA SER A 378 -8.05 5.22 26.21
C SER A 378 -9.38 4.48 26.09
N GLU A 379 -9.51 3.36 26.80
CA GLU A 379 -10.76 2.58 26.85
C GLU A 379 -11.95 3.34 27.45
N SER A 380 -11.70 4.43 28.19
CA SER A 380 -12.75 5.34 28.66
C SER A 380 -13.26 6.29 27.57
N GLY A 381 -12.70 6.22 26.35
CA GLY A 381 -13.00 7.08 25.21
C GLY A 381 -12.28 8.44 25.27
N GLU A 382 -11.34 8.63 26.19
CA GLU A 382 -10.57 9.87 26.26
C GLU A 382 -9.51 9.90 25.16
N THR A 383 -9.41 11.04 24.47
CA THR A 383 -8.36 11.27 23.48
C THR A 383 -7.44 12.39 23.93
N THR A 384 -6.16 12.28 23.61
CA THR A 384 -5.16 13.31 23.89
C THR A 384 -4.22 13.43 22.71
N GLU A 385 -3.79 14.65 22.41
CA GLU A 385 -2.79 14.92 21.38
C GLU A 385 -1.46 15.24 22.05
N SER A 386 -0.38 14.64 21.56
CA SER A 386 0.98 14.93 22.01
C SER A 386 1.50 16.21 21.36
N ASN A 387 2.45 16.85 22.02
CA ASN A 387 3.23 17.95 21.45
C ASN A 387 4.42 17.47 20.59
N LEU A 388 4.68 16.15 20.54
CA LEU A 388 5.72 15.58 19.69
C LEU A 388 5.29 15.66 18.22
N GLY A 389 6.18 16.24 17.38
CA GLY A 389 5.99 16.51 15.94
C GLY A 389 5.76 15.24 15.10
N PRO A 390 5.63 15.37 13.77
CA PRO A 390 4.95 14.37 12.93
C PRO A 390 5.58 12.99 13.07
N VAL A 391 4.95 12.14 13.88
CA VAL A 391 5.41 10.77 14.14
C VAL A 391 4.87 9.87 13.05
N VAL A 392 5.75 9.03 12.50
CA VAL A 392 5.39 8.03 11.48
C VAL A 392 5.41 6.61 12.05
N PHE A 393 6.37 6.30 12.93
CA PHE A 393 6.54 4.98 13.52
C PHE A 393 6.61 5.04 15.03
N LEU A 394 5.99 4.05 15.68
CA LEU A 394 5.93 3.88 17.12
C LEU A 394 6.37 2.46 17.49
N ALA A 395 7.02 2.32 18.64
CA ALA A 395 7.17 1.03 19.28
C ALA A 395 7.18 1.17 20.79
N SER A 396 6.39 0.34 21.45
CA SER A 396 6.50 0.13 22.89
C SER A 396 7.73 -0.71 23.18
N ALA A 397 8.42 -0.40 24.27
CA ALA A 397 9.41 -1.32 24.82
C ALA A 397 8.72 -2.65 25.14
N VAL A 398 9.39 -3.78 24.88
CA VAL A 398 8.84 -5.14 25.18
C VAL A 398 8.35 -5.29 26.63
N ASP A 399 8.96 -4.58 27.59
CA ASP A 399 8.56 -4.60 29.00
C ASP A 399 7.53 -3.52 29.38
N GLY A 400 7.03 -2.75 28.41
CA GLY A 400 6.07 -1.67 28.59
C GLY A 400 6.63 -0.42 29.28
N SER A 401 7.93 -0.36 29.56
CA SER A 401 8.54 0.71 30.38
C SER A 401 8.77 2.03 29.63
N ALA A 402 8.74 2.00 28.30
CA ALA A 402 8.97 3.16 27.46
C ALA A 402 8.18 3.09 26.15
N LEU A 403 7.94 4.26 25.56
CA LEU A 403 7.45 4.42 24.20
C LEU A 403 8.51 5.14 23.37
N TRP A 404 8.76 4.59 22.18
CA TRP A 404 9.69 5.12 21.20
C TRP A 404 8.92 5.63 19.97
N ALA A 405 9.39 6.73 19.41
CA ALA A 405 8.79 7.39 18.26
C ALA A 405 9.87 7.78 17.25
N VAL A 406 9.59 7.53 15.97
CA VAL A 406 10.38 8.03 14.84
C VAL A 406 9.56 9.09 14.12
N LEU A 407 10.12 10.29 14.00
CA LEU A 407 9.48 11.39 13.27
C LEU A 407 9.80 11.29 11.78
N VAL A 408 9.02 12.00 10.96
CA VAL A 408 9.20 12.08 9.49
C VAL A 408 10.64 12.44 9.10
N ASP A 409 11.33 13.26 9.89
CA ASP A 409 12.71 13.69 9.64
C ASP A 409 13.79 12.69 10.09
N GLY A 410 13.37 11.50 10.55
CA GLY A 410 14.27 10.45 11.02
C GLY A 410 14.78 10.65 12.45
N THR A 411 14.36 11.70 13.17
CA THR A 411 14.70 11.86 14.59
C THR A 411 13.96 10.84 15.45
N ILE A 412 14.66 10.34 16.47
CA ILE A 412 14.19 9.27 17.34
C ILE A 412 14.01 9.85 18.74
N HIS A 413 12.79 9.69 19.25
CA HIS A 413 12.39 10.18 20.56
C HIS A 413 11.94 9.03 21.45
N ARG A 414 12.18 9.18 22.76
CA ARG A 414 11.79 8.22 23.79
C ARG A 414 11.08 8.95 24.92
N THR A 415 10.07 8.31 25.49
CA THR A 415 9.39 8.74 26.71
C THR A 415 9.15 7.56 27.65
N THR A 416 9.09 7.82 28.96
CA THR A 416 8.70 6.85 29.99
C THR A 416 7.43 7.26 30.73
N ASP A 417 6.83 8.40 30.38
CA ASP A 417 5.63 8.94 31.02
C ASP A 417 4.62 9.53 30.02
N ALA A 418 4.90 9.43 28.72
CA ALA A 418 4.08 9.94 27.62
C ALA A 418 3.89 11.48 27.61
N VAL A 419 4.57 12.20 28.49
CA VAL A 419 4.50 13.65 28.63
C VAL A 419 5.82 14.29 28.21
N GLU A 420 6.93 13.81 28.76
CA GLU A 420 8.27 14.30 28.45
C GLU A 420 8.94 13.38 27.42
N TRP A 421 9.32 13.97 26.28
CA TRP A 421 10.00 13.28 25.20
C TRP A 421 11.45 13.75 25.09
N SER A 422 12.37 12.80 25.08
CA SER A 422 13.81 13.05 24.89
C SER A 422 14.23 12.56 23.51
N MET A 423 14.91 13.42 22.73
CA MET A 423 15.58 12.99 21.51
C MET A 423 16.80 12.14 21.90
N VAL A 424 16.88 10.93 21.37
CA VAL A 424 17.92 9.95 21.70
C VAL A 424 18.83 9.62 20.52
N GLY A 425 18.40 9.93 19.29
CA GLY A 425 19.23 9.78 18.10
C GLY A 425 18.52 10.21 16.84
N SER A 426 19.13 9.93 15.69
CA SER A 426 18.49 10.08 14.38
C SER A 426 19.03 9.06 13.39
N VAL A 427 18.21 8.71 12.41
CA VAL A 427 18.57 7.90 11.23
C VAL A 427 18.40 8.73 9.96
N PRO A 428 19.04 8.36 8.84
CA PRO A 428 18.95 9.12 7.60
C PRO A 428 17.52 9.27 7.08
N GLU A 429 16.70 8.24 7.29
CA GLU A 429 15.32 8.16 6.82
C GLU A 429 14.49 7.47 7.91
N ALA A 430 13.27 7.95 8.11
CA ALA A 430 12.35 7.34 9.06
C ALA A 430 12.02 5.92 8.63
N THR A 431 12.04 4.98 9.58
CA THR A 431 11.82 3.57 9.26
C THR A 431 11.24 2.81 10.45
N TYR A 432 10.75 1.60 10.20
CA TYR A 432 10.13 0.75 11.21
C TYR A 432 11.09 0.44 12.33
N LEU A 433 10.54 0.32 13.55
CA LEU A 433 11.32 0.05 14.74
C LEU A 433 10.66 -0.99 15.63
N ALA A 434 11.50 -1.70 16.37
CA ALA A 434 11.12 -2.40 17.59
C ALA A 434 12.05 -1.97 18.72
N ALA A 435 11.60 -2.08 19.98
CA ALA A 435 12.35 -1.54 21.08
C ALA A 435 12.31 -2.40 22.35
N THR A 436 13.41 -2.35 23.08
CA THR A 436 13.48 -2.69 24.50
C THR A 436 13.39 -1.40 25.32
N ALA A 437 13.46 -1.51 26.66
CA ALA A 437 13.51 -0.33 27.53
C ALA A 437 14.64 0.63 27.14
N ASP A 438 15.81 0.09 26.82
CA ASP A 438 17.06 0.84 26.71
C ASP A 438 17.65 0.85 25.29
N THR A 439 16.98 0.25 24.31
CA THR A 439 17.50 0.16 22.93
C THR A 439 16.37 0.06 21.92
N ALA A 440 16.40 0.92 20.90
CA ALA A 440 15.60 0.80 19.69
C ALA A 440 16.41 0.16 18.55
N TYR A 441 15.77 -0.73 17.81
CA TYR A 441 16.27 -1.38 16.60
C TYR A 441 15.42 -0.87 15.44
N LEU A 442 16.03 -0.09 14.55
CA LEU A 442 15.37 0.41 13.36
C LEU A 442 15.89 -0.37 12.16
N VAL A 443 15.00 -0.89 11.32
CA VAL A 443 15.38 -1.71 10.18
C VAL A 443 14.98 -0.97 8.91
N SER A 444 15.95 -0.70 8.04
CA SER A 444 15.76 -0.25 6.66
C SER A 444 16.09 -1.38 5.68
N PRO A 445 15.72 -1.30 4.39
CA PRO A 445 15.91 -2.39 3.43
C PRO A 445 17.34 -2.94 3.36
N GLY A 446 18.37 -2.14 3.64
CA GLY A 446 19.76 -2.59 3.60
C GLY A 446 20.48 -2.59 4.94
N ARG A 447 19.86 -2.14 6.04
CA ARG A 447 20.58 -1.85 7.29
C ARG A 447 19.73 -2.01 8.54
N VAL A 448 20.39 -2.31 9.65
CA VAL A 448 19.87 -2.12 11.00
C VAL A 448 20.60 -0.98 11.70
N TYR A 449 19.85 -0.09 12.34
CA TYR A 449 20.35 0.93 13.25
C TYR A 449 20.00 0.53 14.68
N VAL A 450 21.00 0.48 15.55
CA VAL A 450 20.83 0.18 16.97
C VAL A 450 21.08 1.45 17.77
N VAL A 451 20.06 1.91 18.46
CA VAL A 451 20.02 3.22 19.14
C VAL A 451 19.79 3.03 20.63
N PRO A 452 20.81 3.20 21.48
CA PRO A 452 20.66 3.08 22.92
C PRO A 452 19.92 4.30 23.50
N ALA A 453 19.14 4.08 24.56
CA ALA A 453 18.63 5.14 25.40
C ALA A 453 19.83 5.78 26.13
N ALA A 454 20.11 7.05 25.84
CA ALA A 454 21.29 7.77 26.33
C ALA A 454 21.31 7.96 27.87
#